data_AF-A0A127Q918-F1
#
_entry.id   AF-A0A127Q918-F1
#
_cell.length_a   1.000
_cell.length_b   1.000
_cell.length_c   1.000
_cell.angle_alpha   90.00
_cell.angle_beta   90.00
_cell.angle_gamma   90.00
#
_symmetry.space_group_name_H-M   'P 1'
#
loop_
_entity.id
_entity.type
_entity.pdbx_description
1 polymer ?
#
loop_
_entity_poly.entity_id
_entity_poly.type
_entity_poly.pdbx_seq_one_letter_code
_entity_poly.pdbx_strand_id
1 'polypeptide(L)'
;MELIAKSLISVLGIGALCLVIYVQRDSLTAAKERAEAAEKITRDRDGTIKTLTDAAARNKKAAAKLQAARDNIAATLTERENLLESLQYHDPTIRTWADTALPDTIARLREHPTVIGADAYSQRLPSNHALPVASSGAHD
;
A
#
# COMPACT_ATOMS: atom_id res chain seq x y z
N MET A 1 -3.70 -62.33 -67.35
CA MET A 1 -4.53 -61.84 -66.22
C MET A 1 -3.71 -61.55 -64.97
N GLU A 2 -2.68 -62.33 -64.62
CA GLU A 2 -1.90 -62.11 -63.38
C GLU A 2 -1.12 -60.78 -63.27
N LEU A 3 -0.59 -60.26 -64.39
CA LEU A 3 0.15 -58.99 -64.41
C LEU A 3 -0.74 -57.79 -64.07
N ILE A 4 -1.99 -57.81 -64.55
CA ILE A 4 -2.98 -56.76 -64.28
C ILE A 4 -3.39 -56.80 -62.80
N ALA A 5 -3.64 -58.00 -62.26
CA ALA A 5 -3.98 -58.17 -60.85
C ALA A 5 -2.84 -57.70 -59.92
N LYS A 6 -1.59 -58.04 -60.23
CA LYS A 6 -0.40 -57.58 -59.48
C LYS A 6 -0.22 -56.05 -59.52
N SER A 7 -0.42 -55.43 -60.68
CA SER A 7 -0.37 -53.97 -60.83
C SER A 7 -1.45 -53.29 -59.97
N LEU A 8 -2.65 -53.85 -59.94
CA LEU A 8 -3.76 -53.29 -59.17
C LEU A 8 -3.47 -53.33 -57.65
N ILE A 9 -2.89 -54.43 -57.17
CA ILE A 9 -2.51 -54.62 -55.78
C ILE A 9 -1.39 -53.65 -55.37
N SER A 10 -0.41 -53.41 -56.25
CA SER A 10 0.66 -52.45 -55.98
C SER A 10 0.14 -51.02 -55.85
N VAL A 11 -0.76 -50.59 -56.73
CA VAL A 11 -1.37 -49.26 -56.67
C VAL A 11 -2.20 -49.10 -55.39
N LEU A 12 -2.96 -50.14 -55.01
CA LEU A 12 -3.73 -50.13 -53.76
C LEU A 12 -2.83 -50.01 -52.53
N GLY A 13 -1.71 -50.74 -52.51
CA GLY A 13 -0.74 -50.68 -51.41
C GLY A 13 -0.07 -49.30 -51.28
N ILE A 14 0.27 -48.67 -52.41
CA ILE A 14 0.83 -47.32 -52.42
C ILE A 14 -0.21 -46.31 -51.90
N GLY A 15 -1.47 -46.42 -52.34
CA GLY A 15 -2.55 -45.57 -51.85
C GLY A 15 -2.76 -45.69 -50.34
N ALA A 16 -2.75 -46.93 -49.82
CA ALA A 16 -2.85 -47.18 -48.38
C ALA A 16 -1.68 -46.56 -47.60
N LEU A 17 -0.44 -46.69 -48.10
CA LEU A 17 0.75 -46.08 -47.50
C LEU A 17 0.67 -44.55 -47.50
N CYS A 18 0.25 -43.94 -48.61
CA CYS A 18 0.06 -42.49 -48.69
C CYS A 18 -0.97 -41.99 -47.67
N LEU A 19 -2.07 -42.73 -47.49
CA LEU A 19 -3.12 -42.37 -46.52
C LEU A 19 -2.59 -42.44 -45.08
N VAL A 20 -1.85 -43.51 -44.73
CA VAL A 20 -1.25 -43.65 -43.40
C VAL A 20 -0.24 -42.53 -43.12
N ILE A 21 0.61 -42.19 -44.08
CA ILE A 21 1.59 -41.09 -43.96
C ILE A 21 0.87 -39.74 -43.77
N TYR A 22 -0.25 -39.53 -44.47
CA TYR A 22 -1.05 -38.32 -44.35
C TYR A 22 -1.65 -38.16 -42.94
N VAL A 23 -2.27 -39.21 -42.41
CA VAL A 23 -2.86 -39.20 -41.05
C VAL A 23 -1.79 -39.03 -39.97
N GLN A 24 -0.63 -39.67 -40.13
CA GLN A 24 0.50 -39.48 -39.20
C GLN A 24 1.02 -38.05 -39.23
N ARG A 25 1.14 -37.43 -40.41
CA ARG A 25 1.55 -36.03 -40.52
C ARG A 25 0.54 -35.07 -39.89
N ASP A 26 -0.75 -35.31 -40.07
CA ASP A 26 -1.81 -34.49 -39.50
C ASP A 26 -1.77 -34.55 -37.97
N SER A 27 -1.68 -35.77 -37.41
CA SER A 27 -1.57 -35.96 -35.96
C SER A 27 -0.29 -35.40 -35.34
N LEU A 28 0.85 -35.47 -36.04
CA LEU A 28 2.10 -34.85 -35.61
C LEU A 28 2.01 -33.32 -35.62
N THR A 29 1.37 -32.74 -36.64
CA THR A 29 1.14 -31.29 -36.73
C THR A 29 0.24 -30.82 -35.59
N ALA A 30 -0.88 -31.53 -35.36
CA ALA A 30 -1.80 -31.22 -34.27
C ALA A 30 -1.15 -31.38 -32.89
N ALA A 31 -0.29 -32.38 -32.70
CA ALA A 31 0.46 -32.56 -31.45
C ALA A 31 1.48 -31.44 -31.23
N LYS A 32 2.18 -31.01 -32.28
CA LYS A 32 3.14 -29.91 -32.22
C LYS A 32 2.47 -28.57 -31.91
N GLU A 33 1.35 -28.28 -32.55
CA GLU A 33 0.57 -27.06 -32.30
C GLU A 33 0.06 -27.01 -30.86
N ARG A 34 -0.42 -28.15 -30.32
CA ARG A 34 -0.80 -28.25 -28.91
C ARG A 34 0.37 -28.04 -27.96
N ALA A 35 1.55 -28.57 -28.30
CA ALA A 35 2.76 -28.37 -27.50
C ALA A 35 3.20 -26.89 -27.49
N GLU A 36 3.19 -26.23 -28.65
CA GLU A 36 3.51 -24.80 -28.77
C GLU A 36 2.48 -23.92 -28.04
N ALA A 37 1.20 -24.26 -28.12
CA ALA A 37 0.14 -23.58 -27.36
C ALA A 37 0.33 -23.75 -25.85
N ALA A 38 0.63 -24.97 -25.40
CA ALA A 38 0.92 -25.25 -23.99
C ALA A 38 2.17 -24.51 -23.49
N GLU A 39 3.21 -24.42 -24.32
CA GLU A 39 4.42 -23.67 -24.00
C GLU A 39 4.15 -22.16 -23.90
N LYS A 40 3.36 -21.60 -24.82
CA LYS A 40 2.93 -20.20 -24.75
C LYS A 40 2.14 -19.90 -23.48
N ILE A 41 1.18 -20.76 -23.14
CA ILE A 41 0.40 -20.63 -21.91
C ILE A 41 1.32 -20.71 -20.68
N THR A 42 2.26 -21.66 -20.65
CA THR A 42 3.22 -21.80 -19.55
C THR A 42 4.07 -20.55 -19.40
N ARG A 43 4.57 -20.00 -20.51
CA ARG A 43 5.39 -18.77 -20.51
C ARG A 43 4.63 -17.55 -20.01
N ASP A 44 3.37 -17.41 -20.41
CA ASP A 44 2.48 -16.35 -19.92
C ASP A 44 2.19 -16.48 -18.41
N ARG A 45 1.94 -17.72 -17.97
CA ARG A 45 1.77 -18.04 -16.54
C ARG A 45 3.03 -17.73 -15.74
N ASP A 46 4.21 -18.07 -16.23
CA ASP A 46 5.48 -17.75 -15.57
C ASP A 46 5.69 -16.23 -15.44
N GLY A 47 5.37 -15.47 -16.49
CA GLY A 47 5.40 -14.00 -16.43
C GLY A 47 4.46 -13.47 -15.35
N THR A 48 3.22 -13.94 -15.35
CA THR A 48 2.21 -13.57 -14.34
C THR A 48 2.68 -13.93 -12.92
N ILE A 49 3.18 -15.14 -12.70
CA ILE A 49 3.68 -15.59 -11.40
C ILE A 49 4.83 -14.71 -10.92
N LYS A 50 5.78 -14.34 -11.80
CA LYS A 50 6.86 -13.41 -11.45
C LYS A 50 6.32 -12.05 -11.01
N THR A 51 5.40 -11.46 -11.78
CA THR A 51 4.82 -10.15 -11.43
C THR A 51 4.07 -10.18 -10.10
N LEU A 52 3.30 -11.24 -9.84
CA LEU A 52 2.56 -11.43 -8.59
C LEU A 52 3.52 -11.66 -7.41
N THR A 53 4.59 -12.42 -7.62
CA THR A 53 5.61 -12.67 -6.59
C THR A 53 6.32 -11.39 -6.22
N ASP A 54 6.72 -10.59 -7.20
CA ASP A 54 7.35 -9.29 -6.97
C ASP A 54 6.40 -8.32 -6.26
N ALA A 55 5.12 -8.29 -6.65
CA ALA A 55 4.12 -7.48 -5.98
C ALA A 55 3.91 -7.91 -4.52
N ALA A 56 3.84 -9.22 -4.27
CA ALA A 56 3.74 -9.77 -2.92
C ALA A 56 4.97 -9.45 -2.07
N ALA A 57 6.19 -9.54 -2.64
CA ALA A 57 7.42 -9.18 -1.95
C ALA A 57 7.45 -7.69 -1.58
N ARG A 58 7.04 -6.79 -2.50
CA ARG A 58 6.90 -5.36 -2.22
C ARG A 58 5.89 -5.10 -1.11
N ASN A 59 4.74 -5.76 -1.16
CA ASN A 59 3.69 -5.61 -0.15
C ASN A 59 4.17 -6.08 1.24
N LYS A 60 4.83 -7.24 1.32
CA LYS A 60 5.43 -7.74 2.57
C LYS A 60 6.44 -6.75 3.16
N LYS A 61 7.29 -6.14 2.32
CA LYS A 61 8.25 -5.13 2.76
C LYS A 61 7.55 -3.86 3.28
N ALA A 62 6.49 -3.42 2.61
CA ALA A 62 5.69 -2.27 3.06
C ALA A 62 4.98 -2.56 4.40
N ALA A 63 4.38 -3.75 4.54
CA ALA A 63 3.76 -4.19 5.79
C ALA A 63 4.77 -4.26 6.95
N ALA A 64 5.97 -4.80 6.71
CA ALA A 64 7.03 -4.85 7.72
C ALA A 64 7.49 -3.44 8.15
N LYS A 65 7.60 -2.49 7.21
CA LYS A 65 7.90 -1.09 7.54
C LYS A 65 6.80 -0.45 8.38
N LEU A 66 5.54 -0.69 8.04
CA LEU A 66 4.41 -0.17 8.80
C LEU A 66 4.37 -0.77 10.22
N GLN A 67 4.65 -2.06 10.35
CA GLN A 67 4.74 -2.71 11.66
C GLN A 67 5.88 -2.11 12.49
N ALA A 68 7.08 -1.96 11.93
CA ALA A 68 8.19 -1.32 12.62
C ALA A 68 7.87 0.13 13.05
N ALA A 69 7.13 0.88 12.23
CA ALA A 69 6.67 2.22 12.60
C ALA A 69 5.67 2.18 13.76
N ARG A 70 4.73 1.23 13.77
CA ARG A 70 3.80 1.03 14.90
C ARG A 70 4.53 0.66 16.19
N ASP A 71 5.49 -0.25 16.11
CA ASP A 71 6.27 -0.68 17.27
C ASP A 71 7.09 0.49 17.84
N ASN A 72 7.67 1.34 16.97
CA ASN A 72 8.37 2.55 17.39
C ASN A 72 7.43 3.56 18.07
N ILE A 73 6.25 3.80 17.50
CA ILE A 73 5.23 4.68 18.09
C ILE A 73 4.80 4.15 19.46
N ALA A 74 4.58 2.84 19.59
CA ALA A 74 4.22 2.21 20.86
C ALA A 74 5.34 2.38 21.91
N ALA A 75 6.60 2.13 21.52
CA ALA A 75 7.75 2.33 22.40
C ALA A 75 7.87 3.80 22.85
N THR A 76 7.67 4.75 21.93
CA THR A 76 7.69 6.18 22.24
C THR A 76 6.54 6.54 23.18
N LEU A 77 5.35 5.96 23.01
CA LEU A 77 4.21 6.21 23.89
C LEU A 77 4.49 5.74 25.31
N THR A 78 5.02 4.52 25.49
CA THR A 78 5.40 4.00 26.81
C THR A 78 6.49 4.85 27.47
N GLU A 79 7.47 5.32 26.71
CA GLU A 79 8.48 6.23 27.23
C GLU A 79 7.87 7.56 27.71
N ARG A 80 6.90 8.10 26.95
CA ARG A 80 6.18 9.32 27.34
C ARG A 80 5.32 9.10 28.58
N GLU A 81 4.65 7.97 28.69
CA GLU A 81 3.86 7.60 29.87
C GLU A 81 4.75 7.49 31.11
N ASN A 82 5.89 6.78 31.02
CA ASN A 82 6.86 6.69 32.11
C ASN A 82 7.46 8.06 32.47
N LEU A 83 7.73 8.91 31.48
CA LEU A 83 8.24 10.25 31.74
C LEU A 83 7.19 11.12 32.45
N LEU A 84 5.93 11.03 32.06
CA LEU A 84 4.82 11.73 32.71
C LEU A 84 4.59 11.22 34.14
N GLU A 85 4.62 9.90 34.35
CA GLU A 85 4.48 9.30 35.68
C GLU A 85 5.66 9.68 36.58
N SER A 86 6.89 9.67 36.06
CA SER A 86 8.06 10.10 36.81
C SER A 86 8.04 11.60 37.14
N LEU A 87 7.66 12.47 36.20
CA LEU A 87 7.44 13.90 36.46
C LEU A 87 6.37 14.13 37.53
N GLN A 88 5.30 13.34 37.52
CA GLN A 88 4.22 13.44 38.48
C GLN A 88 4.61 12.91 39.87
N TYR A 89 5.41 11.85 39.95
CA TYR A 89 5.77 11.18 41.20
C TYR A 89 7.03 11.75 41.86
N HIS A 90 8.03 12.15 41.07
CA HIS A 90 9.34 12.57 41.55
C HIS A 90 9.52 14.08 41.75
N ASP A 91 8.61 14.92 41.25
CA ASP A 91 8.71 16.37 41.46
C ASP A 91 7.69 16.85 42.52
N PRO A 92 8.03 16.78 43.83
CA PRO A 92 7.18 17.33 44.89
C PRO A 92 6.93 18.84 44.70
N THR A 93 7.74 19.52 43.88
CA THR A 93 7.54 20.92 43.51
C THR A 93 6.26 21.10 42.70
N ILE A 94 5.97 20.23 41.72
CA ILE A 94 4.72 20.31 40.92
C ILE A 94 3.49 20.14 41.82
N ARG A 95 3.56 19.19 42.78
CA ARG A 95 2.47 18.95 43.74
C ARG A 95 2.27 20.14 44.67
N THR A 96 3.37 20.73 45.14
CA THR A 96 3.34 21.95 45.96
C THR A 96 2.78 23.15 45.18
N TRP A 97 3.11 23.32 43.90
CA TRP A 97 2.54 24.37 43.04
C TRP A 97 1.06 24.16 42.73
N ALA A 98 0.62 22.91 42.56
CA ALA A 98 -0.78 22.56 42.36
C ALA A 98 -1.63 22.75 43.62
N ASP A 99 -1.07 22.47 44.80
CA ASP A 99 -1.73 22.67 46.11
C ASP A 99 -1.64 24.12 46.61
N THR A 100 -0.77 24.95 46.03
CA THR A 100 -0.69 26.39 46.35
C THR A 100 -1.89 27.12 45.75
N ALA A 101 -2.68 27.80 46.59
CA ALA A 101 -3.80 28.61 46.14
C ALA A 101 -3.35 29.59 45.04
N LEU A 102 -4.03 29.55 43.89
CA LEU A 102 -3.70 30.42 42.75
C LEU A 102 -3.65 31.88 43.22
N PRO A 103 -2.58 32.64 42.91
CA PRO A 103 -2.51 34.06 43.22
C PRO A 103 -3.74 34.79 42.68
N ASP A 104 -4.30 35.69 43.49
CA ASP A 104 -5.54 36.42 43.19
C ASP A 104 -5.52 37.07 41.79
N THR A 105 -4.34 37.47 41.32
CA THR A 105 -4.10 38.00 39.97
C THR A 105 -4.51 37.05 38.85
N ILE A 106 -4.26 35.74 39.00
CA ILE A 106 -4.63 34.71 38.01
C ILE A 106 -6.10 34.31 38.17
N ALA A 107 -6.61 34.30 39.40
CA ALA A 107 -8.04 34.09 39.66
C ALA A 107 -8.90 35.16 38.97
N ARG A 108 -8.48 36.43 39.01
CA ARG A 108 -9.12 37.54 38.29
C ARG A 108 -9.03 37.44 36.77
N LEU A 109 -8.00 36.79 36.23
CA LEU A 109 -7.94 36.49 34.78
C LEU A 109 -8.96 35.42 34.38
N ARG A 110 -9.23 34.46 35.27
CA ARG A 110 -10.24 33.40 35.06
C ARG A 110 -11.67 33.92 35.23
N GLU A 111 -11.86 34.97 36.04
CA GLU A 111 -13.08 35.78 36.07
C GLU A 111 -13.21 36.68 34.84
N HIS A 112 -12.78 36.21 33.66
CA HIS A 112 -12.96 36.97 32.43
C HIS A 112 -14.46 37.11 32.17
N PRO A 113 -15.02 38.33 32.16
CA PRO A 113 -16.37 38.52 31.66
C PRO A 113 -16.40 37.98 30.23
N THR A 114 -17.47 37.27 29.91
CA THR A 114 -17.71 36.69 28.58
C THR A 114 -17.56 37.77 27.53
N VAL A 115 -16.42 37.78 26.83
CA VAL A 115 -16.24 38.63 25.64
C VAL A 115 -17.03 37.97 24.52
N ILE A 116 -18.33 38.26 24.49
CA ILE A 116 -19.21 37.87 23.41
C ILE A 116 -19.09 38.95 22.33
N GLY A 117 -18.50 38.60 21.19
CA GLY A 117 -18.40 39.49 20.03
C GLY A 117 -16.97 39.81 19.62
N ALA A 118 -16.70 39.76 18.31
CA ALA A 118 -15.39 40.08 17.71
C ALA A 118 -15.04 41.58 17.78
N ASP A 119 -16.03 42.44 17.98
CA ASP A 119 -15.92 43.89 18.14
C ASP A 119 -15.38 44.30 19.52
N ALA A 120 -15.74 43.57 20.57
CA ALA A 120 -15.25 43.79 21.92
C ALA A 120 -13.74 43.48 22.07
N TYR A 121 -13.21 42.59 21.23
CA TYR A 121 -11.78 42.29 21.20
C TYR A 121 -10.95 43.45 20.61
N SER A 122 -11.45 44.10 19.55
CA SER A 122 -10.73 45.13 18.79
C SER A 122 -10.63 46.47 19.52
N GLN A 123 -11.60 46.80 20.37
CA GLN A 123 -11.53 48.01 21.22
C GLN A 123 -10.50 47.92 22.36
N ARG A 124 -10.06 46.72 22.72
CA ARG A 124 -9.08 46.51 23.81
C ARG A 124 -7.64 46.45 23.34
N LEU A 125 -7.39 46.40 22.02
CA LEU A 125 -6.03 46.53 21.51
C LEU A 125 -5.62 48.01 21.60
N PRO A 126 -4.62 48.36 22.42
CA PRO A 126 -4.03 49.70 22.36
C PRO A 126 -3.54 49.94 20.93
N SER A 127 -3.81 51.12 20.38
CA SER A 127 -3.57 51.52 18.98
C SER A 127 -2.13 51.34 18.47
N ASN A 128 -1.22 50.94 19.36
CA ASN A 128 0.20 50.75 19.12
C ASN A 128 0.56 49.27 18.84
N HIS A 129 -0.41 48.36 18.87
CA HIS A 129 -0.21 46.92 18.63
C HIS A 129 -1.21 46.36 17.61
N ALA A 130 -1.38 47.07 16.48
CA ALA A 130 -2.10 46.52 15.33
C ALA A 130 -1.39 45.25 14.86
N LEU A 131 -2.06 44.11 15.00
CA LEU A 131 -1.53 42.82 14.55
C LEU A 131 -1.34 42.87 13.03
N PRO A 132 -0.20 42.38 12.51
CA PRO A 132 0.02 42.33 11.07
C PRO A 132 -1.09 41.49 10.42
N VAL A 133 -1.76 42.07 9.43
CA VAL A 133 -2.69 41.34 8.58
C VAL A 133 -1.92 40.16 8.00
N ALA A 134 -2.40 38.94 8.26
CA ALA A 134 -1.84 37.75 7.64
C ALA A 134 -2.02 37.92 6.12
N SER A 135 -0.94 38.22 5.40
CA SER A 135 -1.00 38.30 3.95
C SER A 135 -1.41 36.92 3.44
N SER A 136 -2.53 36.90 2.74
CA SER A 136 -2.99 35.73 2.01
C SER A 136 -1.96 35.46 0.90
N GLY A 137 -1.03 34.55 1.18
CA GLY A 137 -0.18 33.94 0.18
C GLY A 137 -0.98 32.88 -0.57
N ALA A 138 -1.82 33.33 -1.51
CA ALA A 138 -2.49 32.47 -2.47
C ALA A 138 -1.77 32.56 -3.82
N HIS A 139 -1.37 31.38 -4.33
CA HIS A 139 -1.07 31.03 -5.73
C HIS A 139 0.02 31.80 -6.49
N ASP A 140 1.14 31.13 -6.79
CA ASP A 140 1.39 30.52 -8.12
C ASP A 140 2.48 29.43 -8.04
#